data_AF-A0A7D5GG92-F1
#
_entry.id   AF-A0A7D5GG92-F1
#
_cell.length_a   1.000
_cell.length_b   1.000
_cell.length_c   1.000
_cell.angle_alpha   90.00
_cell.angle_beta   90.00
_cell.angle_gamma   90.00
#
_symmetry.space_group_name_H-M   'P 1'
#
loop_
_entity.id
_entity.type
_entity.pdbx_description
1 polymer ?
#
loop_
_entity_poly.entity_id
_entity_poly.type
_entity_poly.pdbx_seq_one_letter_code
_entity_poly.pdbx_strand_id
1 'polypeptide(L)'
;MRIEEVGATRLGAKFSDERNCSNRNSSLLPVTHSTEQTIASDRTVRLLDTTLRDGEQAPGVSLSPDEKVEIARSLERAGVSVIEAGSACTGAGERQAISRVTDLDLDARVTSFCRGMKSDVDLALDCNVDGVLIVVPSSDRHVERKVGISREENLEKTAEIVSYAKDHGLWVEALGEDGSRADLDYLEQLAEASLDAGADRFCFADTVGHAGPERTHEAVSRLAEIGPVGAHTHDDLGLGVTNALAAVSAGADLVHCTVNGLGERAGNVALEEVAISLSHVYGVETLELEELYDLAQIVSRSTGVQLPPNKAVIGENAFTHESGIHTDGTLKDDKMYEPYAPETVGRERRLALGKHTGRAGVEAALDEHGIEATDDEIAEIATRVTELGDRGRRVTDADLLAVAEDVTGDDRDRVVELLDLTATSGGAVPTASVRLDVDGEERVASGTGSGPVDAAVSAVREALGSMANAELESYHVDAVTGGTDAVVTVEVTMARNDRSVTVACSEADITRASVKAMVDALDRLLAADEQPLTPADD
;
A
#
# COMPACT_ATOMS: atom_id res chain seq x y z
N MET A 1 10.31 -56.88 -32.41
CA MET A 1 10.13 -57.98 -31.43
C MET A 1 10.79 -57.50 -30.14
N ARG A 2 10.13 -56.60 -29.41
CA ARG A 2 9.21 -56.85 -28.26
C ARG A 2 9.92 -57.39 -27.02
N ILE A 3 10.10 -56.51 -26.04
CA ILE A 3 9.61 -56.70 -24.67
C ILE A 3 9.00 -55.35 -24.24
N GLU A 4 7.68 -55.35 -24.10
CA GLU A 4 6.78 -54.26 -23.68
C GLU A 4 6.14 -54.65 -22.33
N GLU A 5 5.67 -53.63 -21.62
CA GLU A 5 4.53 -53.63 -20.66
C GLU A 5 4.69 -54.26 -19.26
N VAL A 6 4.90 -53.40 -18.27
CA VAL A 6 4.12 -53.41 -17.01
C VAL A 6 3.88 -51.95 -16.58
N GLY A 7 2.65 -51.48 -16.66
CA GLY A 7 2.28 -50.11 -16.26
C GLY A 7 0.79 -49.81 -16.45
N ALA A 8 -0.08 -50.62 -15.85
CA ALA A 8 -1.51 -50.38 -15.86
C ALA A 8 -2.10 -50.69 -14.49
N THR A 9 -2.44 -49.67 -13.70
CA THR A 9 -3.54 -49.72 -12.73
C THR A 9 -4.00 -48.29 -12.39
N ARG A 10 -5.22 -47.98 -12.86
CA ARG A 10 -6.23 -47.05 -12.29
C ARG A 10 -6.01 -45.52 -12.37
N LEU A 11 -6.59 -44.93 -13.41
CA LEU A 11 -7.40 -43.71 -13.28
C LEU A 11 -8.59 -43.82 -14.23
N GLY A 12 -9.78 -43.97 -13.66
CA GLY A 12 -11.05 -44.05 -14.38
C GLY A 12 -12.19 -43.94 -13.37
N ALA A 13 -13.20 -43.16 -13.74
CA ALA A 13 -14.35 -42.66 -12.96
C ALA A 13 -14.08 -41.29 -12.31
N LYS A 14 -14.77 -40.19 -12.60
CA LYS A 14 -16.06 -39.97 -13.27
C LYS A 14 -16.11 -38.53 -13.80
N PHE A 15 -16.40 -38.36 -15.09
CA PHE A 15 -17.10 -37.20 -15.60
C PHE A 15 -18.60 -37.49 -15.49
N SER A 16 -19.38 -36.55 -14.96
CA SER A 16 -20.82 -36.46 -15.22
C SER A 16 -21.10 -35.09 -15.80
N ASP A 17 -21.54 -35.10 -17.06
CA ASP A 17 -22.23 -34.03 -17.79
C ASP A 17 -23.24 -33.32 -16.88
N GLU A 18 -23.24 -31.97 -16.90
CA GLU A 18 -24.44 -31.20 -17.23
C GLU A 18 -24.05 -29.98 -18.07
N ARG A 19 -24.55 -29.93 -19.30
CA ARG A 19 -24.55 -28.75 -20.16
C ARG A 19 -25.84 -27.98 -19.90
N ASN A 20 -25.73 -26.70 -19.59
CA ASN A 20 -26.77 -25.74 -19.97
C ASN A 20 -26.17 -24.37 -20.28
N CYS A 21 -26.61 -23.79 -21.38
CA CYS A 21 -26.07 -22.56 -21.98
C CYS A 21 -27.04 -21.40 -21.76
N SER A 22 -26.48 -20.18 -21.75
CA SER A 22 -27.10 -18.84 -21.83
C SER A 22 -27.60 -18.19 -20.52
N ASN A 23 -26.79 -17.24 -20.01
CA ASN A 23 -27.21 -15.85 -19.83
C ASN A 23 -25.98 -14.94 -19.72
N ARG A 24 -25.94 -13.88 -20.54
CA ARG A 24 -24.99 -12.78 -20.42
C ARG A 24 -25.56 -11.77 -19.42
N ASN A 25 -24.88 -11.55 -18.31
CA ASN A 25 -24.82 -10.29 -17.60
C ASN A 25 -23.59 -10.29 -16.69
N SER A 26 -22.96 -9.12 -16.61
CA SER A 26 -21.75 -8.81 -15.84
C SER A 26 -21.93 -9.00 -14.32
N SER A 27 -20.78 -8.94 -13.63
CA SER A 27 -20.50 -8.93 -12.19
C SER A 27 -20.33 -10.29 -11.51
N LEU A 28 -19.08 -10.58 -11.13
CA LEU A 28 -18.59 -11.56 -10.15
C LEU A 28 -18.86 -13.05 -10.47
N LEU A 29 -17.83 -13.89 -10.37
CA LEU A 29 -18.07 -15.33 -10.19
C LEU A 29 -18.68 -15.47 -8.79
N PRO A 30 -19.80 -16.20 -8.61
CA PRO A 30 -20.24 -16.52 -7.28
C PRO A 30 -19.13 -17.37 -6.67
N VAL A 31 -18.44 -16.84 -5.65
CA VAL A 31 -17.80 -17.70 -4.67
C VAL A 31 -18.90 -18.66 -4.26
N THR A 32 -18.73 -19.95 -4.52
CA THR A 32 -19.69 -20.94 -4.03
C THR A 32 -19.57 -20.91 -2.52
N HIS A 33 -20.37 -20.06 -1.88
CA HIS A 33 -20.45 -19.94 -0.44
C HIS A 33 -20.79 -21.34 0.07
N SER A 34 -19.83 -22.00 0.71
CA SER A 34 -20.14 -23.20 1.44
C SER A 34 -21.17 -22.81 2.51
N THR A 35 -22.14 -23.68 2.76
CA THR A 35 -23.22 -23.45 3.73
C THR A 35 -22.74 -23.33 5.19
N GLU A 36 -21.44 -23.18 5.45
CA GLU A 36 -20.85 -23.01 6.79
C GLU A 36 -19.69 -21.99 6.74
N GLN A 37 -19.94 -20.76 6.25
CA GLN A 37 -19.02 -19.65 6.55
C GLN A 37 -19.14 -19.30 8.03
N THR A 38 -17.99 -19.20 8.72
CA THR A 38 -17.92 -18.89 10.16
C THR A 38 -18.25 -17.43 10.46
N ILE A 39 -18.18 -16.55 9.46
CA ILE A 39 -18.61 -15.15 9.53
C ILE A 39 -19.72 -14.98 8.51
N ALA A 40 -20.90 -14.54 8.97
CA ALA A 40 -22.03 -14.26 8.10
C ALA A 40 -21.84 -12.93 7.37
N SER A 41 -22.25 -12.87 6.10
CA SER A 41 -22.08 -11.68 5.26
C SER A 41 -22.95 -10.48 5.67
N ASP A 42 -23.99 -10.70 6.47
CA ASP A 42 -24.84 -9.64 7.04
C ASP A 42 -24.31 -9.09 8.38
N ARG A 43 -23.16 -9.59 8.84
CA ARG A 43 -22.52 -9.12 10.08
C ARG A 43 -21.94 -7.72 9.87
N THR A 44 -22.24 -6.81 10.78
CA THR A 44 -21.58 -5.50 10.84
C THR A 44 -20.26 -5.64 11.59
N VAL A 45 -19.16 -5.37 10.90
CA VAL A 45 -17.81 -5.31 11.47
C VAL A 45 -17.24 -3.93 11.20
N ARG A 46 -16.60 -3.33 12.19
CA ARG A 46 -15.93 -2.03 12.07
C ARG A 46 -14.45 -2.19 12.35
N LEU A 47 -13.65 -1.29 11.80
CA LEU A 47 -12.22 -1.22 12.06
C LEU A 47 -11.91 0.04 12.89
N LEU A 48 -11.06 -0.15 13.89
CA LEU A 48 -10.42 0.91 14.66
C LEU A 48 -8.97 1.01 14.17
N ASP A 49 -8.58 2.17 13.66
CA ASP A 49 -7.17 2.44 13.36
C ASP A 49 -6.43 2.93 14.61
N THR A 50 -5.28 2.34 14.90
CA THR A 50 -4.34 2.81 15.93
C THR A 50 -2.96 3.15 15.33
N THR A 51 -2.90 3.53 14.06
CA THR A 51 -1.64 3.91 13.40
C THR A 51 -1.04 5.14 14.06
N LEU A 52 -1.89 6.11 14.44
CA LEU A 52 -1.49 7.38 15.06
C LEU A 52 -1.08 7.28 16.53
N ARG A 53 -1.27 6.11 17.16
CA ARG A 53 -0.88 5.85 18.55
C ARG A 53 0.06 4.66 18.64
N ASP A 54 -0.43 3.46 18.37
CA ASP A 54 0.34 2.24 18.55
C ASP A 54 1.32 2.02 17.39
N GLY A 55 0.93 2.40 16.17
CA GLY A 55 1.83 2.43 15.02
C GLY A 55 3.07 3.32 15.25
N GLU A 56 2.91 4.43 15.97
CA GLU A 56 4.02 5.32 16.35
C GLU A 56 4.97 4.72 17.40
N GLN A 57 4.58 3.66 18.10
CA GLN A 57 5.49 2.94 19.00
C GLN A 57 6.52 2.09 18.26
N ALA A 58 6.38 1.94 16.93
CA ALA A 58 7.39 1.30 16.10
C ALA A 58 8.74 2.05 16.21
N PRO A 59 9.87 1.34 16.38
CA PRO A 59 11.17 1.98 16.53
C PRO A 59 11.52 2.91 15.35
N GLY A 60 11.76 4.19 15.65
CA GLY A 60 12.15 5.19 14.65
C GLY A 60 11.00 5.95 14.01
N VAL A 61 9.75 5.62 14.35
CA VAL A 61 8.57 6.38 13.92
C VAL A 61 8.35 7.55 14.88
N SER A 62 8.07 8.72 14.33
CA SER A 62 7.70 9.93 15.08
C SER A 62 6.91 10.82 14.14
N LEU A 63 5.59 10.90 14.33
CA LEU A 63 4.71 11.63 13.43
C LEU A 63 4.56 13.07 13.91
N SER A 64 4.73 14.02 13.00
CA SER A 64 4.41 15.42 13.25
C SER A 64 2.89 15.63 13.31
N PRO A 65 2.42 16.72 13.95
CA PRO A 65 0.99 17.04 13.95
C PRO A 65 0.37 17.21 12.55
N ASP A 66 1.16 17.65 11.56
CA ASP A 66 0.69 17.77 10.16
C ASP A 66 0.50 16.39 9.52
N GLU A 67 1.46 15.47 9.73
CA GLU A 67 1.36 14.09 9.24
C GLU A 67 0.21 13.33 9.90
N LYS A 68 -0.03 13.51 11.21
CA LYS A 68 -1.19 12.90 11.88
C LYS A 68 -2.52 13.38 11.28
N VAL A 69 -2.62 14.67 10.94
CA VAL A 69 -3.79 15.24 10.27
C VAL A 69 -3.96 14.68 8.85
N GLU A 70 -2.86 14.55 8.09
CA GLU A 70 -2.89 13.97 6.74
C GLU A 70 -3.37 12.52 6.76
N ILE A 71 -2.79 11.71 7.65
CA ILE A 71 -3.18 10.31 7.83
C ILE A 71 -4.63 10.21 8.31
N ALA A 72 -5.06 11.01 9.30
CA ALA A 72 -6.45 11.01 9.78
C ALA A 72 -7.48 11.31 8.67
N ARG A 73 -7.18 12.28 7.79
CA ARG A 73 -8.03 12.54 6.60
C ARG A 73 -8.05 11.38 5.61
N SER A 74 -6.95 10.65 5.49
CA SER A 74 -6.87 9.47 4.62
C SER A 74 -7.63 8.29 5.21
N LEU A 75 -7.58 8.10 6.54
CA LEU A 75 -8.38 7.10 7.25
C LEU A 75 -9.88 7.39 7.12
N GLU A 76 -10.28 8.66 7.20
CA GLU A 76 -11.66 9.10 6.96
C GLU A 76 -12.14 8.76 5.54
N ARG A 77 -11.33 9.05 4.50
CA ARG A 77 -11.67 8.68 3.11
C ARG A 77 -11.81 7.18 2.94
N ALA A 78 -10.97 6.39 3.60
CA ALA A 78 -11.06 4.93 3.59
C ALA A 78 -12.27 4.40 4.39
N GLY A 79 -13.03 5.25 5.10
CA GLY A 79 -14.22 4.85 5.85
C GLY A 79 -13.95 4.21 7.21
N VAL A 80 -12.77 4.49 7.82
CA VAL A 80 -12.43 3.95 9.14
C VAL A 80 -13.41 4.46 10.20
N SER A 81 -13.95 3.55 11.02
CA SER A 81 -15.03 3.91 11.96
C SER A 81 -14.53 4.58 13.25
N VAL A 82 -13.32 4.24 13.69
CA VAL A 82 -12.71 4.76 14.93
C VAL A 82 -11.22 5.01 14.69
N ILE A 83 -10.72 6.17 15.09
CA ILE A 83 -9.31 6.54 14.99
C ILE A 83 -8.77 6.81 16.39
N GLU A 84 -7.84 5.99 16.87
CA GLU A 84 -7.07 6.27 18.08
C GLU A 84 -5.93 7.23 17.75
N ALA A 85 -6.18 8.53 17.91
CA ALA A 85 -5.34 9.61 17.41
C ALA A 85 -4.03 9.82 18.20
N GLY A 86 -3.87 9.13 19.33
CA GLY A 86 -2.69 9.26 20.18
C GLY A 86 -2.96 9.01 21.65
N SER A 87 -1.94 9.29 22.48
CA SER A 87 -2.03 9.21 23.94
C SER A 87 -1.85 10.59 24.57
N ALA A 88 -2.93 11.21 25.03
CA ALA A 88 -2.92 12.57 25.58
C ALA A 88 -1.97 12.72 26.79
N CYS A 89 -1.69 11.61 27.48
CA CYS A 89 -0.77 11.58 28.61
C CYS A 89 0.73 11.65 28.23
N THR A 90 1.08 11.40 26.97
CA THR A 90 2.49 11.37 26.50
C THR A 90 3.16 12.72 26.62
N GLY A 91 2.48 13.80 26.24
CA GLY A 91 3.08 15.14 26.29
C GLY A 91 2.24 16.22 25.64
N ALA A 92 2.68 17.48 25.77
CA ALA A 92 1.98 18.63 25.21
C ALA A 92 1.93 18.63 23.67
N GLY A 93 3.02 18.19 23.02
CA GLY A 93 3.06 18.05 21.56
C GLY A 93 2.03 17.03 21.05
N GLU A 94 1.90 15.91 21.76
CA GLU A 94 0.93 14.86 21.42
C GLU A 94 -0.51 15.36 21.59
N ARG A 95 -0.81 16.07 22.68
CA ARG A 95 -2.13 16.70 22.87
C ARG A 95 -2.46 17.73 21.79
N GLN A 96 -1.47 18.50 21.34
CA GLN A 96 -1.65 19.41 20.21
C GLN A 96 -1.99 18.64 18.93
N ALA A 97 -1.32 17.52 18.67
CA ALA A 97 -1.61 16.68 17.51
C ALA A 97 -3.02 16.08 17.57
N ILE A 98 -3.42 15.51 18.71
CA ILE A 98 -4.77 14.97 18.92
C ILE A 98 -5.82 16.07 18.73
N SER A 99 -5.62 17.25 19.32
CA SER A 99 -6.57 18.38 19.18
C SER A 99 -6.72 18.82 17.71
N ARG A 100 -5.63 18.77 16.93
CA ARG A 100 -5.70 19.08 15.50
C ARG A 100 -6.46 18.04 14.70
N VAL A 101 -6.47 16.78 15.14
CA VAL A 101 -7.26 15.70 14.51
C VAL A 101 -8.73 15.86 14.89
N THR A 102 -9.05 16.14 16.16
CA THR A 102 -10.44 16.38 16.60
C THR A 102 -11.05 17.64 15.97
N ASP A 103 -10.24 18.67 15.68
CA ASP A 103 -10.66 19.88 14.95
C ASP A 103 -11.06 19.64 13.47
N LEU A 104 -10.83 18.43 12.92
CA LEU A 104 -11.18 18.10 11.54
C LEU A 104 -12.67 17.81 11.30
N ASP A 105 -13.45 17.62 12.37
CA ASP A 105 -14.89 17.29 12.30
C ASP A 105 -15.16 16.06 11.40
N LEU A 106 -14.46 14.96 11.70
CA LEU A 106 -14.54 13.68 10.97
C LEU A 106 -15.84 12.93 11.32
N ASP A 107 -16.36 12.11 10.41
CA ASP A 107 -17.44 11.17 10.74
C ASP A 107 -16.91 10.01 11.62
N ALA A 108 -15.63 9.66 11.46
CA ALA A 108 -14.94 8.70 12.33
C ALA A 108 -14.89 9.18 13.77
N ARG A 109 -15.11 8.26 14.72
CA ARG A 109 -14.94 8.55 16.15
C ARG A 109 -13.45 8.73 16.47
N VAL A 110 -13.06 9.87 17.01
CA VAL A 110 -11.68 10.13 17.42
C VAL A 110 -11.51 9.82 18.90
N THR A 111 -10.57 8.93 19.22
CA THR A 111 -10.31 8.49 20.61
C THR A 111 -8.87 8.77 21.04
N SER A 112 -8.64 8.76 22.36
CA SER A 112 -7.29 8.74 22.92
C SER A 112 -7.05 7.58 23.87
N PHE A 113 -5.85 7.02 23.81
CA PHE A 113 -5.36 6.06 24.76
C PHE A 113 -5.26 6.66 26.16
N CYS A 114 -5.78 5.94 27.16
CA CYS A 114 -5.65 6.28 28.57
C CYS A 114 -5.12 5.08 29.36
N ARG A 115 -4.20 5.33 30.29
CA ARG A 115 -3.95 4.39 31.38
C ARG A 115 -5.18 4.42 32.31
N GLY A 116 -5.31 3.44 33.20
CA GLY A 116 -6.36 3.40 34.25
C GLY A 116 -6.22 4.48 35.33
N MET A 117 -6.12 5.76 34.95
CA MET A 117 -5.91 6.92 35.82
C MET A 117 -6.81 8.08 35.39
N LYS A 118 -7.46 8.74 36.36
CA LYS A 118 -8.36 9.89 36.10
C LYS A 118 -7.66 11.04 35.38
N SER A 119 -6.40 11.30 35.72
CA SER A 119 -5.60 12.34 35.08
C SER A 119 -5.42 12.14 33.58
N ASP A 120 -5.41 10.89 33.10
CA ASP A 120 -5.27 10.60 31.67
C ASP A 120 -6.57 10.92 30.94
N VAL A 121 -7.72 10.59 31.55
CA VAL A 121 -9.05 10.94 31.04
C VAL A 121 -9.24 12.45 31.00
N ASP A 122 -8.80 13.18 32.04
CA ASP A 122 -8.84 14.65 32.06
C ASP A 122 -8.03 15.25 30.90
N LEU A 123 -6.83 14.73 30.65
CA LEU A 123 -5.98 15.17 29.54
C LEU A 123 -6.56 14.83 28.16
N ALA A 124 -7.28 13.72 28.05
CA ALA A 124 -7.98 13.34 26.82
C ALA A 124 -9.17 14.27 26.56
N LEU A 125 -9.96 14.60 27.60
CA LEU A 125 -11.05 15.58 27.53
C LEU A 125 -10.57 16.95 27.08
N ASP A 126 -9.41 17.41 27.56
CA ASP A 126 -8.78 18.66 27.13
C ASP A 126 -8.46 18.71 25.62
N CYS A 127 -8.40 17.55 24.95
CA CYS A 127 -8.18 17.43 23.50
C CYS A 127 -9.48 17.30 22.69
N ASN A 128 -10.65 17.38 23.32
CA ASN A 128 -11.97 17.24 22.69
C ASN A 128 -12.17 15.90 21.96
N VAL A 129 -11.63 14.79 22.48
CA VAL A 129 -11.89 13.46 21.90
C VAL A 129 -13.32 12.99 22.17
N ASP A 130 -13.87 12.18 21.27
CA ASP A 130 -15.19 11.56 21.42
C ASP A 130 -15.20 10.41 22.43
N GLY A 131 -14.03 9.80 22.64
CA GLY A 131 -13.90 8.62 23.49
C GLY A 131 -12.49 8.30 23.95
N VAL A 132 -12.39 7.31 24.83
CA VAL A 132 -11.12 6.85 25.39
C VAL A 132 -11.02 5.33 25.37
N LEU A 133 -9.81 4.84 25.10
CA LEU A 133 -9.43 3.44 25.27
C LEU A 133 -8.69 3.31 26.60
N ILE A 134 -9.32 2.69 27.58
CA ILE A 134 -8.76 2.54 28.92
C ILE A 134 -8.09 1.19 29.03
N VAL A 135 -6.77 1.18 29.19
CA VAL A 135 -6.02 -0.07 29.34
C VAL A 135 -6.14 -0.61 30.77
N VAL A 136 -6.57 -1.87 30.86
CA VAL A 136 -6.77 -2.59 32.11
C VAL A 136 -5.93 -3.88 32.15
N PRO A 137 -5.03 -4.04 33.14
CA PRO A 137 -4.22 -5.24 33.32
C PRO A 137 -5.09 -6.49 33.44
N SER A 138 -4.89 -7.49 32.57
CA SER A 138 -5.72 -8.71 32.58
C SER A 138 -4.98 -9.97 33.01
N SER A 139 -3.67 -10.07 32.80
CA SER A 139 -2.90 -11.24 33.28
C SER A 139 -2.33 -11.03 34.68
N ASP A 140 -2.15 -12.12 35.44
CA ASP A 140 -1.56 -12.05 36.79
C ASP A 140 -0.17 -11.40 36.79
N ARG A 141 0.57 -11.56 35.69
CA ARG A 141 1.87 -10.90 35.53
C ARG A 141 1.72 -9.38 35.50
N HIS A 142 0.70 -8.87 34.82
CA HIS A 142 0.46 -7.44 34.75
C HIS A 142 -0.17 -6.91 36.04
N VAL A 143 -1.17 -7.61 36.58
CA VAL A 143 -1.86 -7.23 37.83
C VAL A 143 -0.88 -7.22 39.02
N GLU A 144 -0.20 -8.34 39.27
CA GLU A 144 0.59 -8.52 40.49
C GLU A 144 2.02 -7.98 40.36
N ARG A 145 2.65 -8.09 39.18
CA ARG A 145 4.08 -7.75 39.04
C ARG A 145 4.34 -6.39 38.39
N LYS A 146 3.52 -5.99 37.41
CA LYS A 146 3.65 -4.68 36.75
C LYS A 146 3.00 -3.59 37.60
N VAL A 147 1.76 -3.80 38.04
CA VAL A 147 1.00 -2.80 38.80
C VAL A 147 1.15 -2.99 40.31
N GLY A 148 1.20 -4.24 40.80
CA GLY A 148 1.40 -4.52 42.22
C GLY A 148 0.12 -4.46 43.06
N ILE A 149 -1.03 -4.80 42.47
CA ILE A 149 -2.35 -4.79 43.12
C ILE A 149 -3.01 -6.17 43.07
N SER A 150 -4.12 -6.36 43.80
CA SER A 150 -4.92 -7.58 43.71
C SER A 150 -5.87 -7.54 42.50
N ARG A 151 -6.36 -8.72 42.08
CA ARG A 151 -7.42 -8.84 41.07
C ARG A 151 -8.68 -8.04 41.46
N GLU A 152 -9.12 -8.14 42.71
CA GLU A 152 -10.28 -7.41 43.24
C GLU A 152 -10.09 -5.89 43.18
N GLU A 153 -8.92 -5.40 43.61
CA GLU A 153 -8.59 -3.97 43.53
C GLU A 153 -8.53 -3.48 42.07
N ASN A 154 -8.09 -4.33 41.13
CA ASN A 154 -8.06 -4.00 39.71
C ASN A 154 -9.49 -3.89 39.12
N LEU A 155 -10.41 -4.77 39.50
CA LEU A 155 -11.83 -4.70 39.11
C LEU A 155 -12.47 -3.40 39.61
N GLU A 156 -12.27 -3.06 40.89
CA GLU A 156 -12.81 -1.84 41.49
C GLU A 156 -12.29 -0.58 40.80
N LYS A 157 -10.97 -0.50 40.57
CA LYS A 157 -10.35 0.64 39.88
C LYS A 157 -10.82 0.76 38.43
N THR A 158 -10.98 -0.37 37.75
CA THR A 158 -11.51 -0.41 36.38
C THR A 158 -12.93 0.16 36.33
N ALA A 159 -13.81 -0.30 37.23
CA ALA A 159 -15.17 0.23 37.31
C ALA A 159 -15.19 1.73 37.66
N GLU A 160 -14.33 2.19 38.56
CA GLU A 160 -14.22 3.61 38.93
C GLU A 160 -13.81 4.49 37.74
N ILE A 161 -12.77 4.09 36.99
CA ILE A 161 -12.26 4.91 35.88
C ILE A 161 -13.21 4.90 34.67
N VAL A 162 -13.85 3.75 34.39
CA VAL A 162 -14.87 3.65 33.34
C VAL A 162 -16.06 4.56 33.68
N SER A 163 -16.60 4.45 34.90
CA SER A 163 -17.72 5.29 35.35
C SER A 163 -17.36 6.77 35.24
N TYR A 164 -16.13 7.14 35.64
CA TYR A 164 -15.64 8.51 35.52
C TYR A 164 -15.64 9.02 34.07
N ALA A 165 -15.12 8.23 33.11
CA ALA A 165 -15.11 8.62 31.70
C ALA A 165 -16.55 8.73 31.13
N LYS A 166 -17.45 7.82 31.49
CA LYS A 166 -18.86 7.85 31.08
C LYS A 166 -19.62 9.03 31.65
N ASP A 167 -19.37 9.41 32.91
CA ASP A 167 -19.97 10.59 33.54
C ASP A 167 -19.60 11.90 32.83
N HIS A 168 -18.49 11.91 32.09
CA HIS A 168 -18.05 13.04 31.25
C HIS A 168 -18.53 12.93 29.79
N GLY A 169 -19.38 11.95 29.48
CA GLY A 169 -20.02 11.81 28.17
C GLY A 169 -19.16 11.13 27.10
N LEU A 170 -18.03 10.53 27.47
CA LEU A 170 -17.15 9.84 26.53
C LEU A 170 -17.70 8.48 26.10
N TRP A 171 -17.39 8.09 24.86
CA TRP A 171 -17.40 6.68 24.46
C TRP A 171 -16.21 5.96 25.09
N VAL A 172 -16.40 4.77 25.64
CA VAL A 172 -15.37 4.06 26.42
C VAL A 172 -15.24 2.62 25.97
N GLU A 173 -14.01 2.23 25.67
CA GLU A 173 -13.62 0.82 25.54
C GLU A 173 -12.60 0.48 26.63
N ALA A 174 -12.86 -0.59 27.37
CA ALA A 174 -11.89 -1.16 28.29
C ALA A 174 -11.05 -2.23 27.57
N LEU A 175 -9.74 -2.00 27.44
CA LEU A 175 -8.81 -2.87 26.73
C LEU A 175 -8.08 -3.78 27.71
N GLY A 176 -8.35 -5.09 27.62
CA GLY A 176 -7.77 -6.11 28.48
C GLY A 176 -6.31 -6.44 28.14
N GLU A 177 -5.37 -5.66 28.64
CA GLU A 177 -3.92 -5.83 28.40
C GLU A 177 -3.45 -7.23 28.79
N ASP A 178 -2.75 -7.89 27.88
CA ASP A 178 -2.24 -9.25 28.02
C ASP A 178 -3.35 -10.31 28.20
N GLY A 179 -4.56 -10.02 27.69
CA GLY A 179 -5.74 -10.87 27.76
C GLY A 179 -5.53 -12.26 27.17
N SER A 180 -4.70 -12.40 26.13
CA SER A 180 -4.40 -13.71 25.53
C SER A 180 -3.75 -14.71 26.51
N ARG A 181 -3.04 -14.21 27.53
CA ARG A 181 -2.37 -15.00 28.57
C ARG A 181 -3.05 -14.90 29.93
N ALA A 182 -4.21 -14.22 30.00
CA ALA A 182 -5.00 -14.12 31.21
C ALA A 182 -5.74 -15.44 31.51
N ASP A 183 -6.05 -15.61 32.78
CA ASP A 183 -7.04 -16.56 33.25
C ASP A 183 -8.42 -16.14 32.73
N LEU A 184 -9.13 -17.02 31.99
CA LEU A 184 -10.35 -16.62 31.29
C LEU A 184 -11.47 -16.20 32.24
N ASP A 185 -11.61 -16.90 33.37
CA ASP A 185 -12.66 -16.59 34.35
C ASP A 185 -12.46 -15.21 34.98
N TYR A 186 -11.21 -14.76 35.09
CA TYR A 186 -10.91 -13.40 35.54
C TYR A 186 -11.06 -12.36 34.43
N LEU A 187 -10.74 -12.72 33.19
CA LEU A 187 -10.97 -11.85 32.03
C LEU A 187 -12.47 -11.55 31.85
N GLU A 188 -13.33 -12.53 32.07
CA GLU A 188 -14.79 -12.35 32.12
C GLU A 188 -15.22 -11.41 33.24
N GLN A 189 -14.73 -11.60 34.47
CA GLN A 189 -15.02 -10.71 35.60
C GLN A 189 -14.60 -9.26 35.30
N LEU A 190 -13.48 -9.07 34.60
CA LEU A 190 -13.01 -7.75 34.20
C LEU A 190 -13.89 -7.11 33.12
N ALA A 191 -14.36 -7.91 32.17
CA ALA A 191 -15.33 -7.47 31.16
C ALA A 191 -16.68 -7.11 31.79
N GLU A 192 -17.22 -7.95 32.67
CA GLU A 192 -18.44 -7.68 33.45
C GLU A 192 -18.31 -6.38 34.25
N ALA A 193 -17.24 -6.23 35.04
CA ALA A 193 -17.01 -5.01 35.83
C ALA A 193 -16.91 -3.74 34.97
N SER A 194 -16.31 -3.85 33.78
CA SER A 194 -16.19 -2.72 32.84
C SER A 194 -17.54 -2.35 32.23
N LEU A 195 -18.29 -3.35 31.75
CA LEU A 195 -19.58 -3.14 31.10
C LEU A 195 -20.66 -2.67 32.10
N ASP A 196 -20.67 -3.22 33.32
CA ASP A 196 -21.57 -2.80 34.41
C ASP A 196 -21.30 -1.35 34.85
N ALA A 197 -20.04 -0.90 34.77
CA ALA A 197 -19.65 0.49 34.98
C ALA A 197 -20.01 1.43 33.81
N GLY A 198 -20.52 0.88 32.70
CA GLY A 198 -21.04 1.62 31.56
C GLY A 198 -20.09 1.71 30.36
N ALA A 199 -19.00 0.94 30.31
CA ALA A 199 -18.19 0.85 29.10
C ALA A 199 -19.07 0.43 27.90
N ASP A 200 -18.79 1.00 26.73
CA ASP A 200 -19.51 0.66 25.50
C ASP A 200 -19.09 -0.70 24.95
N ARG A 201 -17.90 -1.18 25.36
CA ARG A 201 -17.34 -2.49 25.01
C ARG A 201 -16.12 -2.87 25.84
N PHE A 202 -15.78 -4.15 25.80
CA PHE A 202 -14.51 -4.69 26.27
C PHE A 202 -13.68 -5.20 25.09
N CYS A 203 -12.36 -5.02 25.11
CA CYS A 203 -11.47 -5.47 24.03
C CYS A 203 -10.54 -6.57 24.51
N PHE A 204 -10.56 -7.70 23.79
CA PHE A 204 -9.58 -8.77 23.95
C PHE A 204 -8.26 -8.35 23.30
N ALA A 205 -7.16 -8.34 24.06
CA ALA A 205 -5.84 -8.00 23.55
C ALA A 205 -4.87 -9.19 23.58
N ASP A 206 -4.29 -9.52 22.42
CA ASP A 206 -3.10 -10.37 22.30
C ASP A 206 -1.85 -9.50 22.20
N THR A 207 -1.50 -8.86 23.32
CA THR A 207 -0.44 -7.84 23.44
C THR A 207 0.93 -8.29 22.93
N VAL A 208 1.21 -9.59 22.93
CA VAL A 208 2.51 -10.16 22.53
C VAL A 208 2.43 -11.05 21.29
N GLY A 209 1.30 -11.06 20.58
CA GLY A 209 1.11 -11.84 19.35
C GLY A 209 1.34 -13.35 19.54
N HIS A 210 0.96 -13.89 20.71
CA HIS A 210 1.24 -15.28 21.10
C HIS A 210 0.05 -16.22 20.88
N ALA A 211 -1.17 -15.70 20.84
CA ALA A 211 -2.37 -16.53 20.79
C ALA A 211 -2.44 -17.30 19.47
N GLY A 212 -2.90 -18.56 19.55
CA GLY A 212 -3.40 -19.27 18.38
C GLY A 212 -4.87 -18.95 18.13
N PRO A 213 -5.38 -19.20 16.91
CA PRO A 213 -6.76 -18.89 16.56
C PRO A 213 -7.80 -19.58 17.44
N GLU A 214 -7.54 -20.81 17.90
CA GLU A 214 -8.45 -21.54 18.78
C GLU A 214 -8.59 -20.85 20.14
N ARG A 215 -7.48 -20.35 20.69
CA ARG A 215 -7.47 -19.63 21.96
C ARG A 215 -8.17 -18.27 21.83
N THR A 216 -7.91 -17.56 20.74
CA THR A 216 -8.58 -16.29 20.43
C THR A 216 -10.08 -16.50 20.31
N HIS A 217 -10.51 -17.51 19.56
CA HIS A 217 -11.92 -17.84 19.39
C HIS A 217 -12.58 -18.20 20.73
N GLU A 218 -11.96 -19.06 21.54
CA GLU A 218 -12.46 -19.43 22.88
C GLU A 218 -12.67 -18.20 23.77
N ALA A 219 -11.64 -17.35 23.88
CA ALA A 219 -11.68 -16.17 24.74
C ALA A 219 -12.76 -15.17 24.28
N VAL A 220 -12.77 -14.86 22.98
CA VAL A 220 -13.72 -13.87 22.42
C VAL A 220 -15.15 -14.39 22.45
N SER A 221 -15.38 -15.69 22.27
CA SER A 221 -16.73 -16.28 22.38
C SER A 221 -17.32 -16.06 23.77
N ARG A 222 -16.54 -16.32 24.83
CA ARG A 222 -16.95 -16.11 26.22
C ARG A 222 -17.23 -14.63 26.51
N LEU A 223 -16.36 -13.74 26.02
CA LEU A 223 -16.54 -12.29 26.19
C LEU A 223 -17.78 -11.77 25.44
N ALA A 224 -18.07 -12.30 24.26
CA ALA A 224 -19.25 -11.94 23.47
C ALA A 224 -20.58 -12.36 24.14
N GLU A 225 -20.57 -13.38 25.00
CA GLU A 225 -21.75 -13.75 25.81
C GLU A 225 -22.08 -12.71 26.88
N ILE A 226 -21.08 -11.93 27.33
CA ILE A 226 -21.23 -10.89 28.34
C ILE A 226 -21.71 -9.58 27.69
N GLY A 227 -21.12 -9.20 26.55
CA GLY A 227 -21.50 -7.98 25.85
C GLY A 227 -20.66 -7.67 24.60
N PRO A 228 -20.77 -6.44 24.06
CA PRO A 228 -20.02 -6.03 22.88
C PRO A 228 -18.51 -6.16 23.10
N VAL A 229 -17.85 -6.84 22.16
CA VAL A 229 -16.42 -7.17 22.26
C VAL A 229 -15.64 -6.68 21.04
N GLY A 230 -14.48 -6.09 21.30
CA GLY A 230 -13.45 -5.76 20.31
C GLY A 230 -12.27 -6.73 20.36
N ALA A 231 -11.41 -6.68 19.35
CA ALA A 231 -10.19 -7.48 19.30
C ALA A 231 -8.98 -6.64 18.88
N HIS A 232 -7.86 -6.82 19.56
CA HIS A 232 -6.58 -6.18 19.29
C HIS A 232 -5.48 -7.24 19.28
N THR A 233 -4.86 -7.47 18.11
CA THR A 233 -3.94 -8.58 17.91
C THR A 233 -2.62 -8.11 17.33
N HIS A 234 -1.51 -8.50 17.95
CA HIS A 234 -0.16 -8.33 17.42
C HIS A 234 0.28 -9.50 16.54
N ASP A 235 1.36 -9.30 15.78
CA ASP A 235 1.80 -10.24 14.73
C ASP A 235 3.15 -10.94 15.01
N ASP A 236 3.56 -11.05 16.28
CA ASP A 236 4.85 -11.68 16.67
C ASP A 236 5.05 -13.12 16.15
N LEU A 237 3.96 -13.85 15.86
CA LEU A 237 3.99 -15.20 15.26
C LEU A 237 3.49 -15.27 13.80
N GLY A 238 3.17 -14.14 13.17
CA GLY A 238 2.55 -14.10 11.85
C GLY A 238 1.09 -14.57 11.83
N LEU A 239 0.39 -14.46 12.96
CA LEU A 239 -0.99 -14.93 13.15
C LEU A 239 -1.99 -13.79 13.35
N GLY A 240 -1.59 -12.52 13.26
CA GLY A 240 -2.41 -11.35 13.57
C GLY A 240 -3.73 -11.34 12.81
N VAL A 241 -3.70 -11.43 11.47
CA VAL A 241 -4.92 -11.47 10.63
C VAL A 241 -5.77 -12.69 10.94
N THR A 242 -5.14 -13.85 11.13
CA THR A 242 -5.87 -15.10 11.43
C THR A 242 -6.60 -15.01 12.77
N ASN A 243 -5.96 -14.40 13.78
CA ASN A 243 -6.56 -14.18 15.09
C ASN A 243 -7.66 -13.11 15.05
N ALA A 244 -7.48 -12.03 14.28
CA ALA A 244 -8.52 -11.04 14.06
C ALA A 244 -9.79 -11.65 13.44
N LEU A 245 -9.63 -12.48 12.40
CA LEU A 245 -10.76 -13.20 11.77
C LEU A 245 -11.40 -14.22 12.72
N ALA A 246 -10.60 -14.92 13.53
CA ALA A 246 -11.11 -15.83 14.56
C ALA A 246 -11.88 -15.10 15.67
N ALA A 247 -11.50 -13.87 16.01
CA ALA A 247 -12.24 -13.04 16.94
C ALA A 247 -13.58 -12.58 16.34
N VAL A 248 -13.60 -12.15 15.06
CA VAL A 248 -14.83 -11.75 14.37
C VAL A 248 -15.82 -12.92 14.28
N SER A 249 -15.34 -14.12 13.93
CA SER A 249 -16.21 -15.32 13.90
C SER A 249 -16.74 -15.68 15.29
N ALA A 250 -15.98 -15.41 16.35
CA ALA A 250 -16.35 -15.69 17.72
C ALA A 250 -17.31 -14.65 18.33
N GLY A 251 -17.47 -13.47 17.75
CA GLY A 251 -18.34 -12.45 18.35
C GLY A 251 -17.91 -11.00 18.16
N ALA A 252 -16.63 -10.74 17.87
CA ALA A 252 -16.12 -9.38 17.79
C ALA A 252 -16.77 -8.58 16.65
N ASP A 253 -17.04 -7.31 16.92
CA ASP A 253 -17.62 -6.36 15.96
C ASP A 253 -16.74 -5.12 15.71
N LEU A 254 -15.59 -5.04 16.40
CA LEU A 254 -14.56 -4.01 16.23
C LEU A 254 -13.19 -4.66 16.26
N VAL A 255 -12.37 -4.43 15.24
CA VAL A 255 -10.98 -4.93 15.19
C VAL A 255 -10.03 -3.75 15.18
N HIS A 256 -9.05 -3.76 16.07
CA HIS A 256 -8.00 -2.75 16.14
C HIS A 256 -6.89 -3.16 15.19
N CYS A 257 -6.58 -2.28 14.24
CA CYS A 257 -5.58 -2.50 13.23
C CYS A 257 -4.65 -1.30 13.12
N THR A 258 -3.56 -1.47 12.40
CA THR A 258 -2.76 -0.35 11.89
C THR A 258 -2.54 -0.50 10.40
N VAL A 259 -2.42 0.62 9.71
CA VAL A 259 -2.00 0.65 8.31
C VAL A 259 -0.61 0.04 8.20
N ASN A 260 -0.41 -0.83 7.22
CA ASN A 260 0.84 -1.54 6.97
C ASN A 260 1.28 -2.49 8.09
N GLY A 261 0.44 -2.73 9.11
CA GLY A 261 0.79 -3.52 10.28
C GLY A 261 1.81 -2.85 11.21
N LEU A 262 1.94 -1.52 11.19
CA LEU A 262 2.85 -0.80 12.08
C LEU A 262 2.55 -1.05 13.57
N GLY A 263 3.59 -1.07 14.39
CA GLY A 263 3.46 -1.17 15.84
C GLY A 263 4.75 -1.63 16.51
N GLU A 264 4.67 -1.94 17.80
CA GLU A 264 5.80 -2.50 18.52
C GLU A 264 6.24 -3.87 17.95
N ARG A 265 7.55 -4.13 17.94
CA ARG A 265 8.16 -5.43 17.58
C ARG A 265 7.80 -5.86 16.15
N ALA A 266 6.96 -6.87 15.99
CA ALA A 266 6.46 -7.37 14.70
C ALA A 266 5.23 -6.61 14.21
N GLY A 267 4.70 -5.69 15.04
CA GLY A 267 3.60 -4.82 14.67
C GLY A 267 2.23 -5.31 15.14
N ASN A 268 1.21 -4.58 14.70
CA ASN A 268 -0.20 -4.93 14.86
C ASN A 268 -0.70 -5.69 13.62
N VAL A 269 -1.89 -6.25 13.72
CA VAL A 269 -2.60 -6.73 12.53
C VAL A 269 -2.80 -5.60 11.51
N ALA A 270 -2.49 -5.89 10.25
CA ALA A 270 -2.58 -4.94 9.16
C ALA A 270 -4.03 -4.66 8.75
N LEU A 271 -4.40 -3.37 8.72
CA LEU A 271 -5.74 -2.87 8.41
C LEU A 271 -6.19 -3.32 7.02
N GLU A 272 -5.33 -3.14 6.02
CA GLU A 272 -5.62 -3.50 4.63
C GLU A 272 -5.85 -5.00 4.42
N GLU A 273 -5.14 -5.85 5.19
CA GLU A 273 -5.26 -7.31 5.10
C GLU A 273 -6.57 -7.81 5.72
N VAL A 274 -6.99 -7.22 6.84
CA VAL A 274 -8.29 -7.54 7.47
C VAL A 274 -9.44 -7.08 6.59
N ALA A 275 -9.38 -5.86 6.06
CA ALA A 275 -10.45 -5.28 5.24
C ALA A 275 -10.70 -6.09 3.95
N ILE A 276 -9.63 -6.41 3.20
CA ILE A 276 -9.79 -7.21 1.98
C ILE A 276 -10.22 -8.65 2.29
N SER A 277 -9.75 -9.24 3.40
CA SER A 277 -10.13 -10.60 3.78
C SER A 277 -11.62 -10.69 4.12
N LEU A 278 -12.13 -9.72 4.90
CA LEU A 278 -13.54 -9.63 5.26
C LEU A 278 -14.42 -9.45 4.01
N SER A 279 -14.05 -8.53 3.13
CA SER A 279 -14.82 -8.28 1.90
C SER A 279 -14.76 -9.46 0.93
N HIS A 280 -13.55 -9.91 0.57
CA HIS A 280 -13.36 -10.90 -0.48
C HIS A 280 -13.78 -12.32 -0.07
N VAL A 281 -13.48 -12.74 1.17
CA VAL A 281 -13.75 -14.11 1.64
C VAL A 281 -15.13 -14.24 2.26
N TYR A 282 -15.58 -13.23 3.02
CA TYR A 282 -16.79 -13.30 3.83
C TYR A 282 -17.93 -12.39 3.34
N GLY A 283 -17.70 -11.54 2.34
CA GLY A 283 -18.71 -10.60 1.85
C GLY A 283 -19.08 -9.54 2.88
N VAL A 284 -18.18 -9.24 3.83
CA VAL A 284 -18.36 -8.23 4.88
C VAL A 284 -17.58 -6.98 4.48
N GLU A 285 -18.30 -5.94 4.10
CA GLU A 285 -17.72 -4.64 3.77
C GLU A 285 -17.38 -3.88 5.05
N THR A 286 -16.18 -3.30 5.10
CA THR A 286 -15.68 -2.57 6.28
C THR A 286 -15.08 -1.20 5.96
N LEU A 287 -14.50 -1.05 4.77
CA LEU A 287 -13.79 0.14 4.30
C LEU A 287 -14.00 0.33 2.80
N GLU A 288 -13.72 1.53 2.32
CA GLU A 288 -13.54 1.85 0.90
C GLU A 288 -12.19 1.28 0.42
N LEU A 289 -12.22 0.07 -0.13
CA LEU A 289 -11.00 -0.70 -0.41
C LEU A 289 -10.07 0.00 -1.43
N GLU A 290 -10.63 0.76 -2.37
CA GLU A 290 -9.89 1.49 -3.40
C GLU A 290 -8.95 2.56 -2.80
N GLU A 291 -9.20 3.03 -1.57
CA GLU A 291 -8.34 4.02 -0.89
C GLU A 291 -7.13 3.39 -0.17
N LEU A 292 -7.07 2.05 -0.07
CA LEU A 292 -6.09 1.37 0.79
C LEU A 292 -4.64 1.55 0.34
N TYR A 293 -4.36 1.50 -0.96
CA TYR A 293 -3.00 1.66 -1.45
C TYR A 293 -2.46 3.07 -1.18
N ASP A 294 -3.25 4.11 -1.47
CA ASP A 294 -2.86 5.49 -1.22
C ASP A 294 -2.64 5.76 0.27
N LEU A 295 -3.53 5.24 1.13
CA LEU A 295 -3.37 5.28 2.58
C LEU A 295 -2.06 4.60 3.03
N ALA A 296 -1.77 3.41 2.51
CA ALA A 296 -0.54 2.68 2.78
C ALA A 296 0.71 3.46 2.38
N GLN A 297 0.68 4.14 1.22
CA GLN A 297 1.78 4.96 0.72
C GLN A 297 1.97 6.23 1.55
N ILE A 298 0.89 6.91 1.96
CA ILE A 298 0.97 8.07 2.87
C ILE A 298 1.66 7.66 4.17
N VAL A 299 1.20 6.58 4.81
CA VAL A 299 1.77 6.10 6.07
C VAL A 299 3.24 5.69 5.89
N SER A 300 3.60 4.98 4.83
CA SER A 300 4.99 4.61 4.51
C SER A 300 5.89 5.85 4.41
N ARG A 301 5.45 6.90 3.69
CA ARG A 301 6.21 8.16 3.54
C ARG A 301 6.33 8.93 4.85
N SER A 302 5.23 9.10 5.59
CA SER A 302 5.22 9.86 6.85
C SER A 302 6.01 9.19 7.96
N THR A 303 6.05 7.85 7.98
CA THR A 303 6.77 7.10 9.03
C THR A 303 8.21 6.77 8.64
N GLY A 304 8.55 6.82 7.34
CA GLY A 304 9.82 6.37 6.80
C GLY A 304 10.00 4.85 6.80
N VAL A 305 8.97 4.09 7.20
CA VAL A 305 8.99 2.62 7.21
C VAL A 305 8.63 2.11 5.83
N GLN A 306 9.62 1.59 5.12
CA GLN A 306 9.46 1.06 3.77
C GLN A 306 8.61 -0.22 3.76
N LEU A 307 7.73 -0.31 2.77
CA LEU A 307 6.92 -1.49 2.52
C LEU A 307 7.75 -2.62 1.94
N PRO A 308 7.68 -3.85 2.49
CA PRO A 308 8.23 -5.01 1.82
C PRO A 308 7.60 -5.17 0.43
N PRO A 309 8.39 -5.40 -0.65
CA PRO A 309 7.82 -5.58 -1.99
C PRO A 309 6.77 -6.69 -2.06
N ASN A 310 6.93 -7.74 -1.24
CA ASN A 310 6.01 -8.88 -1.16
C ASN A 310 4.98 -8.76 -0.02
N LYS A 311 4.75 -7.57 0.54
CA LYS A 311 3.69 -7.33 1.52
C LYS A 311 2.33 -7.68 0.90
N ALA A 312 1.49 -8.40 1.64
CA ALA A 312 0.17 -8.75 1.13
C ALA A 312 -0.65 -7.48 0.88
N VAL A 313 -1.51 -7.55 -0.16
CA VAL A 313 -2.44 -6.49 -0.58
C VAL A 313 -1.75 -5.28 -1.22
N ILE A 314 -0.85 -4.61 -0.51
CA ILE A 314 -0.30 -3.30 -0.89
C ILE A 314 1.17 -3.33 -1.31
N GLY A 315 1.82 -4.49 -1.26
CA GLY A 315 3.20 -4.67 -1.72
C GLY A 315 3.34 -4.46 -3.23
N GLU A 316 4.52 -3.97 -3.65
CA GLU A 316 4.86 -3.75 -5.07
C GLU A 316 4.62 -5.01 -5.93
N ASN A 317 5.00 -6.17 -5.41
CA ASN A 317 4.95 -7.47 -6.09
C ASN A 317 3.58 -8.17 -5.97
N ALA A 318 2.61 -7.62 -5.23
CA ALA A 318 1.32 -8.28 -5.01
C ALA A 318 0.52 -8.48 -6.33
N PHE A 319 0.74 -7.60 -7.31
CA PHE A 319 0.10 -7.63 -8.63
C PHE A 319 1.11 -7.50 -9.78
N THR A 320 2.32 -8.00 -9.55
CA THR A 320 3.41 -7.93 -10.52
C THR A 320 3.80 -9.34 -10.98
N HIS A 321 3.76 -9.59 -12.30
CA HIS A 321 4.05 -10.91 -12.87
C HIS A 321 5.31 -10.86 -13.75
N GLU A 322 6.35 -11.64 -13.39
CA GLU A 322 7.61 -11.73 -14.16
C GLU A 322 7.65 -12.94 -15.12
N SER A 323 6.97 -14.03 -14.75
CA SER A 323 7.07 -15.31 -15.46
C SER A 323 6.22 -15.32 -16.72
N GLY A 324 6.81 -15.61 -17.89
CA GLY A 324 6.09 -15.65 -19.16
C GLY A 324 4.87 -16.58 -19.20
N ILE A 325 4.81 -17.63 -18.37
CA ILE A 325 3.61 -18.47 -18.24
C ILE A 325 2.50 -17.84 -17.39
N HIS A 326 2.87 -17.01 -16.40
CA HIS A 326 1.90 -16.28 -15.59
C HIS A 326 1.37 -15.09 -16.38
N THR A 327 2.23 -14.36 -17.08
CA THR A 327 1.84 -13.28 -17.99
C THR A 327 0.91 -13.78 -19.09
N ASP A 328 1.24 -14.88 -19.78
CA ASP A 328 0.37 -15.48 -20.80
C ASP A 328 -0.99 -15.95 -20.24
N GLY A 329 -1.03 -16.47 -19.02
CA GLY A 329 -2.29 -16.86 -18.40
C GLY A 329 -3.13 -15.67 -17.93
N THR A 330 -2.53 -14.63 -17.34
CA THR A 330 -3.20 -13.38 -16.96
C THR A 330 -3.77 -12.69 -18.19
N LEU A 331 -3.01 -12.58 -19.29
CA LEU A 331 -3.51 -12.01 -20.57
C LEU A 331 -4.71 -12.75 -21.15
N LYS A 332 -4.88 -14.05 -20.83
CA LYS A 332 -6.03 -14.87 -21.27
C LYS A 332 -7.22 -14.77 -20.35
N ASP A 333 -6.98 -14.68 -19.05
CA ASP A 333 -7.97 -14.51 -17.99
C ASP A 333 -7.26 -13.90 -16.78
N ASP A 334 -7.52 -12.61 -16.51
CA ASP A 334 -6.92 -11.86 -15.40
C ASP A 334 -7.10 -12.57 -14.04
N LYS A 335 -8.13 -13.40 -13.89
CA LYS A 335 -8.42 -14.16 -12.65
C LYS A 335 -7.59 -15.42 -12.48
N MET A 336 -6.79 -15.81 -13.48
CA MET A 336 -6.08 -17.08 -13.45
C MET A 336 -5.01 -17.13 -12.36
N TYR A 337 -4.39 -15.98 -12.06
CA TYR A 337 -3.31 -15.86 -11.08
C TYR A 337 -3.53 -14.77 -10.03
N GLU A 338 -4.63 -14.03 -10.10
CA GLU A 338 -4.95 -12.97 -9.16
C GLU A 338 -6.20 -13.33 -8.35
N PRO A 339 -6.15 -13.28 -7.00
CA PRO A 339 -7.32 -13.58 -6.18
C PRO A 339 -8.43 -12.55 -6.38
N TYR A 340 -8.07 -11.30 -6.66
CA TYR A 340 -8.94 -10.17 -6.97
C TYR A 340 -8.19 -9.18 -7.85
N ALA A 341 -8.94 -8.33 -8.56
CA ALA A 341 -8.36 -7.34 -9.47
C ALA A 341 -7.62 -6.25 -8.66
N PRO A 342 -6.46 -5.75 -9.13
CA PRO A 342 -5.64 -4.79 -8.39
C PRO A 342 -6.40 -3.49 -8.07
N GLU A 343 -7.32 -3.08 -8.94
CA GLU A 343 -8.12 -1.86 -8.80
C GLU A 343 -9.00 -1.91 -7.54
N THR A 344 -9.37 -3.12 -7.09
CA THR A 344 -10.12 -3.35 -5.83
C THR A 344 -9.46 -2.69 -4.64
N VAL A 345 -8.13 -2.55 -4.64
CA VAL A 345 -7.36 -1.99 -3.53
C VAL A 345 -6.62 -0.71 -3.90
N GLY A 346 -7.03 -0.05 -5.00
CA GLY A 346 -6.39 1.18 -5.48
C GLY A 346 -5.06 0.95 -6.17
N ARG A 347 -4.85 -0.25 -6.72
CA ARG A 347 -3.62 -0.63 -7.42
C ARG A 347 -3.84 -0.85 -8.91
N GLU A 348 -2.74 -0.76 -9.63
CA GLU A 348 -2.64 -1.16 -11.03
C GLU A 348 -1.72 -2.37 -11.16
N ARG A 349 -2.06 -3.23 -12.11
CA ARG A 349 -1.27 -4.39 -12.53
C ARG A 349 0.03 -3.89 -13.18
N ARG A 350 1.14 -4.58 -12.91
CA ARG A 350 2.42 -4.29 -13.57
C ARG A 350 3.05 -5.55 -14.13
N LEU A 351 3.71 -5.44 -15.28
CA LEU A 351 4.51 -6.54 -15.82
C LEU A 351 5.96 -6.34 -15.42
N ALA A 352 6.55 -7.32 -14.73
CA ALA A 352 7.97 -7.27 -14.42
C ALA A 352 8.77 -7.88 -15.57
N LEU A 353 9.80 -7.15 -15.98
CA LEU A 353 10.77 -7.62 -16.96
C LEU A 353 12.00 -8.18 -16.24
N GLY A 354 12.49 -9.32 -16.71
CA GLY A 354 13.57 -10.05 -16.06
C GLY A 354 13.96 -11.32 -16.81
N LYS A 355 14.78 -12.14 -16.16
CA LYS A 355 15.33 -13.38 -16.75
C LYS A 355 14.27 -14.44 -17.08
N HIS A 356 13.05 -14.27 -16.56
CA HIS A 356 11.92 -15.17 -16.78
C HIS A 356 10.88 -14.61 -17.76
N THR A 357 11.13 -13.43 -18.32
CA THR A 357 10.27 -12.81 -19.29
C THR A 357 10.43 -13.51 -20.64
N GLY A 358 9.35 -14.17 -21.07
CA GLY A 358 9.25 -14.73 -22.42
C GLY A 358 8.82 -13.67 -23.43
N ARG A 359 8.77 -14.05 -24.72
CA ARG A 359 8.31 -13.17 -25.83
C ARG A 359 6.99 -12.46 -25.51
N ALA A 360 5.99 -13.19 -25.03
CA ALA A 360 4.67 -12.62 -24.71
C ALA A 360 4.72 -11.55 -23.60
N GLY A 361 5.67 -11.66 -22.66
CA GLY A 361 5.85 -10.65 -21.62
C GLY A 361 6.54 -9.39 -22.15
N VAL A 362 7.48 -9.54 -23.09
CA VAL A 362 8.09 -8.41 -23.79
C VAL A 362 7.08 -7.71 -24.70
N GLU A 363 6.33 -8.48 -25.50
CA GLU A 363 5.29 -7.94 -26.38
C GLU A 363 4.26 -7.12 -25.60
N ALA A 364 3.72 -7.67 -24.51
CA ALA A 364 2.75 -6.96 -23.68
C ALA A 364 3.33 -5.69 -23.01
N ALA A 365 4.61 -5.71 -22.60
CA ALA A 365 5.26 -4.54 -22.03
C ALA A 365 5.58 -3.46 -23.09
N LEU A 366 5.94 -3.86 -24.32
CA LEU A 366 6.09 -2.92 -25.44
C LEU A 366 4.76 -2.27 -25.82
N ASP A 367 3.67 -3.06 -25.83
CA ASP A 367 2.31 -2.56 -26.08
C ASP A 367 1.86 -1.54 -25.03
N GLU A 368 2.19 -1.76 -23.75
CA GLU A 368 1.91 -0.81 -22.66
C GLU A 368 2.59 0.55 -22.88
N HIS A 369 3.75 0.55 -23.55
CA HIS A 369 4.48 1.77 -23.93
C HIS A 369 4.19 2.23 -25.37
N GLY A 370 3.25 1.59 -26.08
CA GLY A 370 2.89 1.94 -27.45
C GLY A 370 4.00 1.72 -28.49
N ILE A 371 4.91 0.77 -28.25
CA ILE A 371 6.00 0.42 -29.18
C ILE A 371 5.57 -0.76 -30.05
N GLU A 372 5.46 -0.51 -31.35
CA GLU A 372 5.28 -1.57 -32.33
C GLU A 372 6.63 -2.22 -32.66
N ALA A 373 6.70 -3.55 -32.55
CA ALA A 373 7.86 -4.35 -32.93
C ALA A 373 7.41 -5.60 -33.70
N THR A 374 8.20 -6.02 -34.68
CA THR A 374 7.99 -7.26 -35.44
C THR A 374 8.31 -8.49 -34.59
N ASP A 375 7.82 -9.65 -35.02
CA ASP A 375 8.08 -10.93 -34.35
C ASP A 375 9.57 -11.25 -34.18
N ASP A 376 10.43 -10.82 -35.11
CA ASP A 376 11.88 -11.04 -35.03
C ASP A 376 12.53 -10.07 -34.04
N GLU A 377 12.09 -8.80 -34.02
CA GLU A 377 12.54 -7.77 -33.07
C GLU A 377 12.14 -8.14 -31.64
N ILE A 378 10.89 -8.57 -31.40
CA ILE A 378 10.43 -9.05 -30.09
C ILE A 378 11.30 -10.23 -29.60
N ALA A 379 11.73 -11.11 -30.51
CA ALA A 379 12.63 -12.22 -30.17
C ALA A 379 13.98 -11.73 -29.67
N GLU A 380 14.54 -10.74 -30.36
CA GLU A 380 15.85 -10.18 -30.04
C GLU A 380 15.79 -9.34 -28.76
N ILE A 381 14.75 -8.52 -28.59
CA ILE A 381 14.49 -7.74 -27.36
C ILE A 381 14.38 -8.70 -26.16
N ALA A 382 13.58 -9.76 -26.27
CA ALA A 382 13.45 -10.75 -25.19
C ALA A 382 14.78 -11.43 -24.84
N THR A 383 15.63 -11.68 -25.84
CA THR A 383 16.97 -12.23 -25.61
C THR A 383 17.83 -11.24 -24.82
N ARG A 384 17.89 -9.97 -25.24
CA ARG A 384 18.68 -8.93 -24.58
C ARG A 384 18.16 -8.60 -23.17
N VAL A 385 16.84 -8.58 -22.96
CA VAL A 385 16.20 -8.45 -21.64
C VAL A 385 16.60 -9.61 -20.73
N THR A 386 16.59 -10.85 -21.25
CA THR A 386 17.05 -12.02 -20.50
C THR A 386 18.52 -11.90 -20.11
N GLU A 387 19.38 -11.48 -21.03
CA GLU A 387 20.82 -11.27 -20.77
C GLU A 387 21.09 -10.18 -19.73
N LEU A 388 20.26 -9.14 -19.66
CA LEU A 388 20.33 -8.12 -18.61
C LEU A 388 19.91 -8.71 -17.25
N GLY A 389 18.84 -9.49 -17.21
CA GLY A 389 18.39 -10.21 -16.03
C GLY A 389 19.41 -11.24 -15.51
N ASP A 390 20.09 -11.95 -16.40
CA ASP A 390 21.13 -12.94 -16.08
C ASP A 390 22.35 -12.32 -15.38
N ARG A 391 22.58 -11.02 -15.57
CA ARG A 391 23.63 -10.26 -14.86
C ARG A 391 23.22 -9.88 -13.43
N GLY A 392 22.07 -10.35 -12.96
CA GLY A 392 21.55 -10.11 -11.61
C GLY A 392 20.96 -8.71 -11.42
N ARG A 393 20.63 -8.02 -12.51
CA ARG A 393 19.98 -6.69 -12.48
C ARG A 393 18.48 -6.86 -12.66
N ARG A 394 17.68 -6.09 -11.92
CA ARG A 394 16.26 -5.87 -12.25
C ARG A 394 16.23 -5.13 -13.59
N VAL A 395 15.47 -5.65 -14.55
CA VAL A 395 15.25 -4.96 -15.83
C VAL A 395 14.14 -3.97 -15.59
N THR A 396 14.44 -2.69 -15.78
CA THR A 396 13.47 -1.60 -15.69
C THR A 396 12.79 -1.39 -17.05
N ASP A 397 11.68 -0.68 -17.06
CA ASP A 397 11.02 -0.26 -18.30
C ASP A 397 12.01 0.58 -19.14
N ALA A 398 12.87 1.37 -18.50
CA ALA A 398 13.95 2.08 -19.18
C ALA A 398 14.95 1.15 -19.89
N ASP A 399 15.33 0.06 -19.25
CA ASP A 399 16.21 -0.93 -19.87
C ASP A 399 15.49 -1.62 -21.05
N LEU A 400 14.19 -1.90 -20.94
CA LEU A 400 13.37 -2.44 -22.04
C LEU A 400 13.31 -1.47 -23.21
N LEU A 401 12.94 -0.21 -22.97
CA LEU A 401 12.79 0.82 -23.99
C LEU A 401 14.12 1.06 -24.71
N ALA A 402 15.23 1.11 -23.97
CA ALA A 402 16.56 1.24 -24.56
C ALA A 402 16.94 0.04 -25.42
N VAL A 403 16.64 -1.19 -24.97
CA VAL A 403 16.87 -2.41 -25.75
C VAL A 403 15.97 -2.45 -26.98
N ALA A 404 14.71 -2.04 -26.85
CA ALA A 404 13.75 -1.99 -27.94
C ALA A 404 14.23 -1.03 -29.02
N GLU A 405 14.62 0.19 -28.65
CA GLU A 405 15.17 1.19 -29.57
C GLU A 405 16.41 0.69 -30.33
N ASP A 406 17.33 0.03 -29.62
CA ASP A 406 18.53 -0.57 -30.19
C ASP A 406 18.23 -1.69 -31.20
N VAL A 407 17.10 -2.39 -31.05
CA VAL A 407 16.71 -3.56 -31.85
C VAL A 407 15.78 -3.18 -33.00
N THR A 408 14.78 -2.34 -32.74
CA THR A 408 13.87 -1.81 -33.77
C THR A 408 14.61 -0.86 -34.71
N GLY A 409 15.85 -0.50 -34.38
CA GLY A 409 16.79 0.06 -35.34
C GLY A 409 16.31 1.38 -35.87
N ASP A 410 16.08 2.32 -34.98
CA ASP A 410 15.84 3.69 -35.39
C ASP A 410 17.19 4.40 -35.58
N ASP A 411 17.80 4.16 -36.74
CA ASP A 411 18.56 5.20 -37.46
C ASP A 411 17.57 6.33 -37.80
N ARG A 412 17.03 7.00 -36.78
CA ARG A 412 16.23 8.21 -36.93
C ARG A 412 17.21 9.32 -37.26
N ASP A 413 16.90 10.08 -38.31
CA ASP A 413 17.48 11.40 -38.49
C ASP A 413 17.05 12.24 -37.27
N ARG A 414 17.96 12.39 -36.31
CA ARG A 414 17.71 13.16 -35.08
C ARG A 414 17.52 14.62 -35.46
N VAL A 415 16.34 15.15 -35.16
CA VAL A 415 16.00 16.56 -35.31
C VAL A 415 16.65 17.36 -34.17
N VAL A 416 16.76 16.78 -32.97
CA VAL A 416 17.35 17.43 -31.80
C VAL A 416 18.28 16.48 -31.04
N GLU A 417 19.52 16.90 -30.80
CA GLU A 417 20.48 16.18 -29.97
C GLU A 417 21.06 17.07 -28.86
N LEU A 418 21.15 16.54 -27.63
CA LEU A 418 21.85 17.22 -26.53
C LEU A 418 23.35 16.98 -26.62
N LEU A 419 24.10 17.99 -27.06
CA LEU A 419 25.57 17.94 -27.15
C LEU A 419 26.25 18.21 -25.81
N ASP A 420 25.71 19.15 -25.02
CA ASP A 420 26.34 19.58 -23.76
C ASP A 420 25.31 20.15 -22.78
N LEU A 421 25.58 19.95 -21.49
CA LEU A 421 24.76 20.44 -20.38
C LEU A 421 25.67 20.83 -19.22
N THR A 422 25.51 22.06 -18.74
CA THR A 422 26.08 22.50 -17.47
C THR A 422 24.97 23.09 -16.62
N ALA A 423 24.76 22.56 -15.41
CA ALA A 423 23.79 23.08 -14.44
C ALA A 423 24.48 23.41 -13.11
N THR A 424 23.99 24.44 -12.42
CA THR A 424 24.54 24.86 -11.13
C THR A 424 23.41 25.15 -10.14
N SER A 425 23.54 24.63 -8.91
CA SER A 425 22.62 24.84 -7.79
C SER A 425 23.38 24.95 -6.45
N GLY A 426 22.73 25.44 -5.38
CA GLY A 426 23.32 25.46 -4.02
C GLY A 426 23.52 26.83 -3.34
N GLY A 427 22.97 27.93 -3.86
CA GLY A 427 22.96 29.22 -3.14
C GLY A 427 22.60 30.47 -3.96
N ALA A 428 22.72 30.43 -5.28
CA ALA A 428 22.18 31.42 -6.22
C ALA A 428 20.94 30.84 -6.94
N VAL A 429 20.25 31.66 -7.74
CA VAL A 429 19.14 31.20 -8.60
C VAL A 429 19.66 30.05 -9.48
N PRO A 430 19.07 28.84 -9.39
CA PRO A 430 19.47 27.70 -10.22
C PRO A 430 19.52 28.09 -11.69
N THR A 431 20.65 27.79 -12.33
CA THR A 431 20.93 28.20 -13.71
C THR A 431 21.53 27.03 -14.47
N ALA A 432 21.17 26.91 -15.74
CA ALA A 432 21.77 25.92 -16.63
C ALA A 432 22.05 26.51 -18.00
N SER A 433 23.03 25.94 -18.69
CA SER A 433 23.35 26.20 -20.09
C SER A 433 23.32 24.88 -20.85
N VAL A 434 22.67 24.89 -22.01
CA VAL A 434 22.59 23.72 -22.90
C VAL A 434 23.16 24.07 -24.26
N ARG A 435 23.70 23.05 -24.92
CA ARG A 435 24.07 23.09 -26.33
C ARG A 435 23.38 21.95 -27.03
N LEU A 436 22.53 22.29 -27.99
CA LEU A 436 21.75 21.35 -28.78
C LEU A 436 22.25 21.37 -30.23
N ASP A 437 22.29 20.22 -30.88
CA ASP A 437 22.23 20.17 -32.35
C ASP A 437 20.75 20.16 -32.74
N VAL A 438 20.34 21.05 -33.64
CA VAL A 438 18.97 21.12 -34.15
C VAL A 438 19.03 21.14 -35.67
N ASP A 439 18.66 20.04 -36.33
CA ASP A 439 18.78 19.85 -37.79
C ASP A 439 20.18 20.13 -38.35
N GLY A 440 21.23 19.79 -37.60
CA GLY A 440 22.63 20.04 -37.97
C GLY A 440 23.14 21.47 -37.65
N GLU A 441 22.32 22.30 -37.00
CA GLU A 441 22.73 23.61 -36.47
C GLU A 441 22.93 23.59 -34.95
N GLU A 442 24.15 23.90 -34.49
CA GLU A 442 24.45 24.07 -33.07
C GLU A 442 23.73 25.31 -32.49
N ARG A 443 22.88 25.10 -31.49
CA ARG A 443 22.21 26.16 -30.71
C ARG A 443 22.64 26.12 -29.26
N VAL A 444 22.87 27.30 -28.69
CA VAL A 444 23.26 27.46 -27.29
C VAL A 444 22.26 28.39 -26.61
N ALA A 445 21.75 27.95 -25.46
CA ALA A 445 20.86 28.75 -24.63
C ALA A 445 21.15 28.53 -23.14
N SER A 446 20.62 29.44 -22.32
CA SER A 446 20.73 29.38 -20.87
C SER A 446 19.40 29.72 -20.22
N GLY A 447 19.07 29.06 -19.13
CA GLY A 447 17.81 29.23 -18.42
C GLY A 447 18.01 29.26 -16.91
N THR A 448 17.01 29.79 -16.21
CA THR A 448 16.92 29.79 -14.75
C THR A 448 15.66 29.08 -14.31
N GLY A 449 15.67 28.47 -13.12
CA GLY A 449 14.50 27.74 -12.62
C GLY A 449 14.50 27.60 -11.10
N SER A 450 13.49 26.89 -10.61
CA SER A 450 13.33 26.49 -9.21
C SER A 450 14.37 25.45 -8.75
N GLY A 451 14.96 24.72 -9.70
CA GLY A 451 16.03 23.73 -9.49
C GLY A 451 16.91 23.56 -10.72
N PRO A 452 17.98 22.75 -10.66
CA PRO A 452 18.90 22.53 -11.78
C PRO A 452 18.22 21.88 -12.99
N VAL A 453 17.26 20.97 -12.76
CA VAL A 453 16.45 20.36 -13.83
C VAL A 453 15.58 21.42 -14.51
N ASP A 454 14.76 22.16 -13.75
CA ASP A 454 13.88 23.21 -14.26
C ASP A 454 14.64 24.31 -15.04
N ALA A 455 15.82 24.70 -14.54
CA ALA A 455 16.70 25.64 -15.22
C ALA A 455 17.20 25.09 -16.57
N ALA A 456 17.56 23.81 -16.63
CA ALA A 456 18.01 23.16 -17.86
C ALA A 456 16.88 22.97 -18.87
N VAL A 457 15.69 22.61 -18.40
CA VAL A 457 14.48 22.50 -19.24
C VAL A 457 14.11 23.85 -19.82
N SER A 458 14.17 24.92 -19.03
CA SER A 458 13.97 26.28 -19.51
C SER A 458 14.97 26.66 -20.60
N ALA A 459 16.24 26.28 -20.42
CA ALA A 459 17.29 26.49 -21.44
C ALA A 459 17.01 25.70 -22.73
N VAL A 460 16.57 24.44 -22.63
CA VAL A 460 16.17 23.62 -23.79
C VAL A 460 15.01 24.27 -24.55
N ARG A 461 13.97 24.71 -23.82
CA ARG A 461 12.81 25.40 -24.41
C ARG A 461 13.23 26.68 -25.14
N GLU A 462 14.16 27.44 -24.59
CA GLU A 462 14.69 28.65 -25.24
C GLU A 462 15.52 28.33 -26.50
N ALA A 463 16.36 27.29 -26.47
CA ALA A 463 17.14 26.86 -27.64
C ALA A 463 16.25 26.35 -28.81
N LEU A 464 15.15 25.67 -28.48
CA LEU A 464 14.22 25.08 -29.45
C LEU A 464 13.13 26.05 -29.91
N GLY A 465 12.81 27.09 -29.13
CA GLY A 465 11.79 28.06 -29.47
C GLY A 465 10.41 27.41 -29.66
N SER A 466 9.76 27.65 -30.81
CA SER A 466 8.44 27.08 -31.12
C SER A 466 8.44 25.55 -31.27
N MET A 467 9.60 24.91 -31.48
CA MET A 467 9.74 23.46 -31.57
C MET A 467 9.53 22.76 -30.21
N ALA A 468 9.65 23.49 -29.10
CA ALA A 468 9.46 22.96 -27.75
C ALA A 468 8.00 22.93 -27.27
N ASN A 469 7.02 23.11 -28.16
CA ASN A 469 5.61 23.15 -27.80
C ASN A 469 5.05 21.75 -27.47
N ALA A 470 5.52 21.17 -26.37
CA ALA A 470 5.11 19.90 -25.82
C ALA A 470 4.89 20.04 -24.30
N GLU A 471 3.85 19.38 -23.80
CA GLU A 471 3.50 19.32 -22.39
C GLU A 471 4.18 18.10 -21.74
N LEU A 472 4.62 18.27 -20.50
CA LEU A 472 5.16 17.20 -19.68
C LEU A 472 3.98 16.59 -18.91
N GLU A 473 3.59 15.37 -19.25
CA GLU A 473 2.47 14.67 -18.62
C GLU A 473 2.92 13.93 -17.35
N SER A 474 4.07 13.25 -17.43
CA SER A 474 4.62 12.46 -16.33
C SER A 474 6.14 12.69 -16.20
N TYR A 475 6.62 12.63 -14.95
CA TYR A 475 8.04 12.67 -14.63
C TYR A 475 8.28 11.77 -13.42
N HIS A 476 9.04 10.71 -13.61
CA HIS A 476 9.37 9.76 -12.56
C HIS A 476 10.89 9.61 -12.42
N VAL A 477 11.36 9.44 -11.19
CA VAL A 477 12.78 9.29 -10.90
C VAL A 477 12.96 8.14 -9.93
N ASP A 478 13.70 7.13 -10.37
CA ASP A 478 14.04 5.96 -9.58
C ASP A 478 15.55 5.83 -9.38
N ALA A 479 15.95 5.45 -8.17
CA ALA A 479 17.34 5.05 -7.90
C ALA A 479 17.52 3.57 -8.23
N VAL A 480 18.38 3.25 -9.20
CA VAL A 480 18.65 1.87 -9.65
C VAL A 480 19.46 1.10 -8.61
N THR A 481 20.35 1.78 -7.90
CA THR A 481 21.24 1.19 -6.89
C THR A 481 21.29 2.05 -5.63
N GLY A 482 21.56 1.44 -4.48
CA GLY A 482 21.84 2.16 -3.24
C GLY A 482 23.33 2.50 -3.11
N GLY A 483 23.67 3.75 -2.80
CA GLY A 483 25.05 4.22 -2.63
C GLY A 483 25.23 5.68 -3.02
N THR A 484 26.43 6.24 -2.79
CA THR A 484 26.79 7.61 -3.23
C THR A 484 27.12 7.69 -4.72
N ASP A 485 27.17 6.54 -5.39
CA ASP A 485 27.42 6.31 -6.82
C ASP A 485 26.19 5.71 -7.52
N ALA A 486 25.00 5.92 -6.94
CA ALA A 486 23.74 5.44 -7.48
C ALA A 486 23.52 5.95 -8.91
N VAL A 487 23.19 5.04 -9.82
CA VAL A 487 22.63 5.40 -11.12
C VAL A 487 21.16 5.71 -10.92
N VAL A 488 20.70 6.80 -11.51
CA VAL A 488 19.32 7.25 -11.45
C VAL A 488 18.68 7.03 -12.81
N THR A 489 17.51 6.41 -12.82
CA THR A 489 16.65 6.30 -14.00
C THR A 489 15.61 7.40 -13.93
N VAL A 490 15.52 8.20 -15.00
CA VAL A 490 14.49 9.23 -15.14
C VAL A 490 13.59 8.84 -16.29
N GLU A 491 12.31 8.68 -16.01
CA GLU A 491 11.25 8.44 -16.99
C GLU A 491 10.42 9.71 -17.18
N VAL A 492 10.12 10.03 -18.43
CA VAL A 492 9.43 11.25 -18.84
C VAL A 492 8.41 10.90 -19.90
N THR A 493 7.15 11.24 -19.66
CA THR A 493 6.12 11.24 -20.70
C THR A 493 5.86 12.66 -21.16
N MET A 494 6.04 12.94 -22.45
CA MET A 494 5.74 14.23 -23.07
C MET A 494 4.67 14.07 -24.14
N ALA A 495 3.75 15.04 -24.21
CA ALA A 495 2.69 15.09 -25.20
C ALA A 495 2.74 16.35 -26.05
N ARG A 496 2.41 16.20 -27.33
CA ARG A 496 2.25 17.32 -28.28
C ARG A 496 1.14 16.96 -29.26
N ASN A 497 0.12 17.82 -29.34
CA ASN A 497 -1.13 17.54 -30.06
C ASN A 497 -1.77 16.25 -29.53
N ASP A 498 -2.21 15.33 -30.41
CA ASP A 498 -2.86 14.06 -30.04
C ASP A 498 -1.85 12.92 -29.80
N ARG A 499 -0.58 13.23 -29.51
CA ARG A 499 0.50 12.25 -29.38
C ARG A 499 1.24 12.41 -28.08
N SER A 500 1.53 11.29 -27.42
CA SER A 500 2.42 11.21 -26.26
C SER A 500 3.57 10.25 -26.55
N VAL A 501 4.71 10.49 -25.92
CA VAL A 501 5.90 9.65 -25.99
C VAL A 501 6.52 9.56 -24.61
N THR A 502 6.78 8.31 -24.18
CA THR A 502 7.53 8.03 -22.95
C THR A 502 8.97 7.68 -23.30
N VAL A 503 9.91 8.31 -22.59
CA VAL A 503 11.34 8.02 -22.69
C VAL A 503 11.91 7.86 -21.31
N ALA A 504 12.83 6.91 -21.15
CA ALA A 504 13.59 6.77 -19.93
C ALA A 504 15.10 6.79 -20.17
N CYS A 505 15.83 7.43 -19.26
CA CYS A 505 17.27 7.61 -19.35
C CYS A 505 17.95 7.32 -18.02
N SER A 506 19.02 6.54 -18.04
CA SER A 506 19.80 6.17 -16.85
C SER A 506 21.17 6.85 -16.86
N GLU A 507 21.44 7.71 -15.87
CA GLU A 507 22.74 8.39 -15.68
C GLU A 507 23.08 8.52 -14.18
N ALA A 508 24.36 8.77 -13.87
CA ALA A 508 24.78 9.07 -12.49
C ALA A 508 24.35 10.49 -12.05
N ASP A 509 24.16 11.42 -12.99
CA ASP A 509 23.67 12.77 -12.72
C ASP A 509 22.18 12.86 -13.08
N ILE A 510 21.34 13.02 -12.06
CA ILE A 510 19.88 13.16 -12.20
C ILE A 510 19.49 14.31 -13.14
N THR A 511 20.25 15.40 -13.15
CA THR A 511 19.97 16.56 -14.01
C THR A 511 20.20 16.18 -15.46
N ARG A 512 21.30 15.47 -15.73
CA ARG A 512 21.63 15.01 -17.08
C ARG A 512 20.65 13.95 -17.57
N ALA A 513 20.30 12.96 -16.76
CA ALA A 513 19.27 11.96 -17.09
C ALA A 513 17.96 12.66 -17.46
N SER A 514 17.50 13.60 -16.64
CA SER A 514 16.24 14.31 -16.85
C SER A 514 16.22 15.08 -18.17
N VAL A 515 17.27 15.88 -18.43
CA VAL A 515 17.33 16.71 -19.63
C VAL A 515 17.48 15.85 -20.88
N LYS A 516 18.27 14.78 -20.80
CA LYS A 516 18.45 13.84 -21.92
C LYS A 516 17.15 13.12 -22.26
N ALA A 517 16.41 12.62 -21.26
CA ALA A 517 15.11 12.01 -21.47
C ALA A 517 14.10 12.98 -22.10
N MET A 518 14.06 14.23 -21.64
CA MET A 518 13.16 15.26 -22.23
C MET A 518 13.55 15.67 -23.64
N VAL A 519 14.84 15.84 -23.93
CA VAL A 519 15.32 16.16 -25.29
C VAL A 519 15.00 15.02 -26.25
N ASP A 520 15.19 13.77 -25.82
CA ASP A 520 14.88 12.61 -26.64
C ASP A 520 13.36 12.44 -26.84
N ALA A 521 12.54 12.71 -25.82
CA ALA A 521 11.08 12.75 -25.98
C ALA A 521 10.64 13.84 -26.98
N LEU A 522 11.27 15.02 -26.93
CA LEU A 522 11.02 16.11 -27.88
C LEU A 522 11.46 15.75 -29.31
N ASP A 523 12.62 15.14 -29.47
CA ASP A 523 13.12 14.65 -30.75
C ASP A 523 12.12 13.67 -31.39
N ARG A 524 11.61 12.71 -30.62
CA ARG A 524 10.59 11.73 -31.06
C ARG A 524 9.27 12.40 -31.48
N LEU A 525 8.84 13.42 -30.75
CA LEU A 525 7.64 14.19 -31.09
C LEU A 525 7.83 15.05 -32.35
N LEU A 526 9.06 15.51 -32.62
CA LEU A 526 9.42 16.35 -33.78
C LEU A 526 9.65 15.54 -35.06
N ALA A 527 10.44 14.46 -35.00
CA ALA A 527 10.77 13.62 -36.15
C ALA A 527 9.52 13.03 -36.83
N ALA A 528 8.47 12.82 -36.05
CA ALA A 528 7.24 12.23 -36.55
C ALA A 528 6.21 13.26 -37.10
N ASP A 529 6.49 14.56 -37.00
CA ASP A 529 5.78 15.63 -37.74
C ASP A 529 6.29 15.74 -39.20
N GLU A 530 7.49 15.23 -39.51
CA GLU A 530 8.13 15.34 -40.84
C GLU A 530 7.77 14.21 -41.83
N GLN A 531 7.14 13.12 -41.39
CA GLN A 531 6.64 12.11 -42.31
C GLN A 531 5.37 12.62 -43.02
N PRO A 532 5.38 12.84 -44.35
CA PRO A 532 4.17 13.21 -45.06
C PRO A 532 3.22 12.01 -45.02
N LEU A 533 1.98 12.23 -44.58
CA LEU A 533 0.86 11.33 -44.84
C LEU A 533 0.88 10.99 -46.33
N THR A 534 1.22 9.75 -46.67
CA THR A 534 1.09 9.23 -48.02
C THR A 534 -0.38 9.38 -48.44
N PRO A 535 -0.68 9.97 -49.62
CA PRO A 535 -2.06 10.03 -50.08
C PRO A 535 -2.57 8.61 -50.27
N ALA A 536 -3.75 8.32 -49.71
CA ALA A 536 -4.48 7.10 -50.03
C ALA A 536 -4.70 7.07 -51.55
N ASP A 537 -4.14 6.07 -52.22
CA ASP A 537 -4.46 5.78 -53.63
C ASP A 537 -5.95 5.38 -53.72
N ASP A 538 -6.66 6.02 -54.66
CA ASP A 538 -8.09 5.90 -54.99
C ASP A 538 -8.60 4.46 -55.25
#